data_AF-A0A151UGQ8-F1
#
_entry.id   AF-A0A151UGQ8-F1
#
_cell.length_a   1.000
_cell.length_b   1.000
_cell.length_c   1.000
_cell.angle_alpha   90.00
_cell.angle_beta   90.00
_cell.angle_gamma   90.00
#
_symmetry.space_group_name_H-M   'P 1'
#
loop_
_entity.id
_entity.type
_entity.pdbx_description
1 polymer ?
#
loop_
_entity_poly.entity_id
_entity_poly.type
_entity_poly.pdbx_seq_one_letter_code
_entity_poly.pdbx_strand_id
1 'polypeptide(L)'
;IPYWSDQSTNAKLMKDVWKIGIKAPVDDNKIVQREALKHCIEEVMKSEKGKEMKNNVLQWKTLAIKATGEGGSSYKNILEFTNSLFQS
;
A
#
# COMPACT_ATOMS: atom_id res chain seq x y z
N ILE A 1 3.95 9.18 5.69
CA ILE A 1 3.54 10.60 5.80
C ILE A 1 3.50 11.12 4.37
N PRO A 2 2.33 11.53 3.85
CA PRO A 2 2.24 12.06 2.49
C PRO A 2 2.90 13.44 2.41
N TYR A 3 3.60 13.73 1.31
CA TYR A 3 4.31 14.98 1.06
C TYR A 3 3.76 15.73 -0.15
N TRP A 4 3.58 15.06 -1.31
CA TRP A 4 3.17 15.71 -2.56
C TRP A 4 2.37 14.80 -3.48
N SER A 5 1.70 15.40 -4.48
CA SER A 5 0.94 14.68 -5.51
C SER A 5 -0.15 13.77 -4.93
N ASP A 6 -0.29 12.57 -5.48
CA ASP A 6 -1.25 11.53 -5.14
C ASP A 6 -0.98 10.86 -3.77
N GLN A 7 0.12 11.18 -3.09
CA GLN A 7 0.50 10.52 -1.84
C GLN A 7 -0.57 10.61 -0.74
N SER A 8 -1.33 11.71 -0.69
CA SER A 8 -2.44 11.85 0.26
C SER A 8 -3.56 10.84 0.00
N THR A 9 -3.88 10.62 -1.27
CA THR A 9 -4.87 9.62 -1.70
C THR A 9 -4.34 8.21 -1.46
N ASN A 10 -3.08 7.94 -1.85
CA ASN A 10 -2.45 6.64 -1.63
C ASN A 10 -2.38 6.29 -0.14
N ALA A 11 -2.02 7.24 0.73
CA ALA A 11 -2.02 7.02 2.18
C ALA A 11 -3.41 6.72 2.73
N LYS A 12 -4.47 7.31 2.16
CA LYS A 12 -5.86 7.00 2.52
C LYS A 12 -6.25 5.59 2.09
N LEU A 13 -5.92 5.18 0.87
CA LEU A 13 -6.17 3.81 0.38
C LEU A 13 -5.42 2.77 1.23
N MET A 14 -4.13 2.99 1.51
CA MET A 14 -3.32 2.09 2.33
C MET A 14 -3.88 1.87 3.73
N LYS A 15 -4.42 2.94 4.35
CA LYS A 15 -5.00 2.88 5.70
C LYS A 15 -6.42 2.30 5.69
N ASP A 16 -7.30 2.88 4.88
CA ASP A 16 -8.74 2.69 5.04
C ASP A 16 -9.27 1.52 4.18
N VAL A 17 -8.65 1.27 3.02
CA VAL A 17 -9.11 0.25 2.07
C VAL A 17 -8.28 -1.01 2.19
N TRP A 18 -6.97 -0.92 1.97
CA TRP A 18 -6.08 -2.08 1.99
C TRP A 18 -5.71 -2.51 3.41
N LYS A 19 -5.85 -1.61 4.39
CA LYS A 19 -5.57 -1.86 5.81
C LYS A 19 -4.17 -2.44 6.02
N ILE A 20 -3.18 -1.89 5.31
CA ILE A 20 -1.77 -2.32 5.34
C ILE A 20 -0.85 -1.31 6.04
N GLY A 21 -1.41 -0.21 6.52
CA GLY A 21 -0.63 0.82 7.20
C GLY A 21 -1.50 1.78 8.01
N ILE A 22 -0.83 2.70 8.69
CA ILE A 22 -1.47 3.77 9.45
C ILE A 22 -0.99 5.13 8.97
N LYS A 23 -1.82 6.14 9.15
CA LYS A 23 -1.47 7.53 8.89
C LYS A 23 -1.15 8.20 10.20
N ALA A 24 0.07 8.73 10.33
CA ALA A 24 0.48 9.46 11.51
C ALA A 24 -0.39 10.71 11.68
N PRO A 25 -0.87 11.00 12.90
CA PRO A 25 -1.61 12.23 13.16
C PRO A 25 -0.66 13.43 13.06
N VAL A 26 -1.22 14.55 12.63
CA VAL A 26 -0.54 15.85 12.58
C VAL A 26 -1.21 16.79 13.57
N ASP A 27 -0.45 17.75 14.08
CA ASP A 27 -0.98 18.85 14.88
C ASP A 27 -1.62 19.95 14.02
N ASP A 28 -2.04 21.05 14.66
CA ASP A 28 -2.65 22.21 14.00
C ASP A 28 -1.71 22.89 12.99
N ASN A 29 -0.39 22.77 13.19
CA ASN A 29 0.63 23.26 12.27
C ASN A 29 0.93 22.26 11.13
N LYS A 30 0.16 21.16 11.04
CA LYS A 30 0.33 20.06 10.08
C LYS A 30 1.67 19.33 10.22
N ILE A 31 2.26 19.36 11.41
CA ILE A 31 3.53 18.70 11.72
C ILE A 31 3.24 17.37 12.43
N VAL A 32 3.92 16.29 12.01
CA VAL A 32 3.92 15.03 12.74
C VAL A 32 4.89 15.15 13.90
N GLN A 33 4.35 15.18 15.12
CA GLN A 33 5.15 15.24 16.34
C GLN A 33 5.91 13.94 16.59
N ARG A 34 7.05 14.03 17.28
CA ARG A 34 7.94 12.89 17.54
C ARG A 34 7.22 11.76 18.28
N GLU A 35 6.42 12.10 19.27
CA GLU A 35 5.68 11.17 20.13
C GLU A 35 4.60 10.45 19.32
N ALA A 36 3.89 11.18 18.47
CA ALA A 36 2.91 10.63 17.54
C ALA A 36 3.55 9.64 16.56
N LEU A 37 4.73 9.99 16.02
CA LEU A 37 5.48 9.09 15.14
C LEU A 37 5.95 7.84 15.87
N LYS A 38 6.50 7.98 17.09
CA LYS A 38 6.93 6.87 17.92
C LYS A 38 5.77 5.90 18.18
N HIS A 39 4.61 6.42 18.57
CA HIS A 39 3.43 5.60 18.82
C HIS A 39 2.98 4.85 17.55
N CYS A 40 3.04 5.50 16.38
CA CYS A 40 2.76 4.83 15.11
C CYS A 40 3.71 3.65 14.86
N ILE A 41 5.01 3.84 15.08
CA ILE A 41 6.01 2.77 14.93
C ILE A 41 5.70 1.62 15.89
N GLU A 42 5.41 1.93 17.16
CA GLU A 42 5.09 0.91 18.17
C GLU A 42 3.82 0.12 17.83
N GLU A 43 2.76 0.79 17.36
CA GLU A 43 1.51 0.16 16.90
C GLU A 43 1.77 -0.80 15.74
N VAL A 44 2.51 -0.36 14.71
CA VAL A 44 2.83 -1.21 13.55
C VAL A 44 3.66 -2.42 13.94
N MET A 45 4.59 -2.26 14.88
CA MET A 45 5.57 -3.30 15.19
C MET A 45 5.13 -4.29 16.28
N LYS A 46 4.31 -3.86 17.24
CA LYS A 46 4.10 -4.62 18.48
C LYS A 46 2.64 -4.96 18.80
N SER A 47 1.65 -4.34 18.16
CA SER A 47 0.25 -4.56 18.51
C SER A 47 -0.43 -5.63 17.65
N GLU A 48 -1.62 -6.07 18.08
CA GLU A 48 -2.47 -6.96 17.28
C GLU A 48 -2.87 -6.31 15.95
N LYS A 49 -3.15 -5.01 15.95
CA LYS A 49 -3.40 -4.25 14.74
C LYS A 49 -2.19 -4.26 13.80
N GLY A 50 -0.97 -4.18 14.35
CA GLY A 50 0.28 -4.38 13.62
C GLY A 50 0.36 -5.74 12.93
N LYS A 51 0.00 -6.81 13.64
CA LYS A 51 -0.05 -8.17 13.10
C LYS A 51 -1.09 -8.32 11.99
N GLU A 52 -2.27 -7.75 12.16
CA GLU A 52 -3.31 -7.72 11.12
C GLU A 52 -2.83 -7.01 9.85
N MET A 53 -2.20 -5.83 9.98
CA MET A 53 -1.61 -5.12 8.85
C MET A 53 -0.58 -5.98 8.12
N LYS A 54 0.29 -6.67 8.86
CA LYS A 54 1.28 -7.58 8.29
C LYS A 54 0.62 -8.75 7.52
N ASN A 55 -0.44 -9.34 8.07
CA ASN A 55 -1.18 -10.40 7.38
C ASN A 55 -1.80 -9.89 6.07
N ASN A 56 -2.40 -8.70 6.09
CA ASN A 56 -2.95 -8.08 4.88
C ASN A 56 -1.85 -7.82 3.84
N VAL A 57 -0.69 -7.30 4.25
CA VAL A 57 0.47 -7.12 3.36
C VAL A 57 0.89 -8.44 2.70
N LEU A 58 0.94 -9.53 3.46
CA LEU A 58 1.29 -10.84 2.92
C LEU A 58 0.26 -11.35 1.91
N GLN A 59 -1.03 -11.15 2.17
CA GLN A 59 -2.09 -11.49 1.20
C GLN A 59 -1.95 -10.68 -0.10
N TRP A 60 -1.76 -9.36 0.01
CA TRP A 60 -1.53 -8.49 -1.15
C TRP A 60 -0.27 -8.88 -1.92
N LYS A 61 0.82 -9.25 -1.24
CA LYS A 61 2.04 -9.77 -1.86
C LYS A 61 1.76 -11.02 -2.68
N THR A 62 1.05 -12.00 -2.11
CA THR A 62 0.69 -13.24 -2.82
C THR A 62 -0.17 -12.96 -4.05
N LEU A 63 -1.17 -12.07 -3.91
CA LEU A 63 -2.02 -11.67 -5.03
C LEU A 63 -1.24 -10.97 -6.15
N ALA A 64 -0.33 -10.06 -5.79
CA ALA A 64 0.53 -9.36 -6.76
C ALA A 64 1.40 -10.35 -7.53
N ILE A 65 2.09 -11.28 -6.83
CA ILE A 65 2.92 -12.31 -7.46
C ILE A 65 2.08 -13.17 -8.43
N LYS A 66 0.88 -13.60 -8.01
CA LYS A 66 -0.02 -14.40 -8.86
C LYS A 66 -0.48 -13.62 -10.10
N ALA A 67 -0.76 -12.33 -9.96
CA ALA A 67 -1.24 -11.50 -11.07
C ALA A 67 -0.13 -11.24 -12.11
N THR A 68 1.12 -11.04 -11.65
CA THR A 68 2.25 -10.72 -12.53
C THR A 68 3.03 -11.93 -13.04
N GLY A 69 2.89 -13.11 -12.40
CA GLY A 69 3.52 -14.35 -12.84
C GLY A 69 2.98 -14.85 -14.18
N GLU A 70 3.70 -15.79 -14.80
CA GLU A 70 3.31 -16.38 -16.08
C GLU A 70 1.88 -16.94 -16.02
N GLY A 71 1.06 -16.60 -17.02
CA GLY A 71 -0.37 -16.96 -17.05
C GLY A 71 -1.27 -16.16 -16.10
N GLY A 72 -0.72 -15.26 -15.29
CA GLY A 72 -1.42 -14.32 -14.42
C GLY A 72 -2.19 -13.25 -15.18
N SER A 73 -3.11 -12.56 -14.49
CA SER A 73 -4.00 -11.58 -15.11
C SER A 73 -3.26 -10.37 -15.67
N SER A 74 -2.37 -9.74 -14.90
CA SER A 74 -1.57 -8.61 -15.37
C SER A 74 -0.59 -9.05 -16.47
N TYR A 75 -0.02 -10.25 -16.38
CA TYR A 75 0.83 -10.83 -17.43
C TYR A 75 0.07 -10.97 -18.75
N LYS A 76 -1.15 -11.52 -18.73
CA LYS A 76 -1.99 -11.66 -19.93
C LYS A 76 -2.37 -10.30 -20.51
N ASN A 77 -2.78 -9.36 -19.67
CA ASN A 77 -3.19 -8.03 -20.13
C ASN A 77 -2.04 -7.28 -20.82
N ILE A 78 -0.81 -7.37 -20.30
CA ILE A 78 0.33 -6.71 -20.95
C ILE A 78 0.69 -7.40 -22.26
N LEU A 79 0.63 -8.74 -22.33
CA LEU A 79 0.88 -9.48 -23.57
C LEU A 79 -0.13 -9.11 -24.66
N GLU A 80 -1.42 -9.07 -24.30
CA GLU A 80 -2.50 -8.65 -25.20
C GLU A 80 -2.27 -7.22 -25.70
N PHE A 81 -1.96 -6.29 -24.79
CA PHE A 81 -1.63 -4.92 -25.16
C PHE A 81 -0.44 -4.86 -26.13
N THR A 82 0.66 -5.57 -25.86
CA THR A 82 1.82 -5.57 -26.76
C THR A 82 1.48 -6.18 -28.13
N ASN A 83 0.72 -7.27 -28.17
CA ASN A 83 0.31 -7.89 -29.42
C ASN A 83 -0.53 -6.92 -30.28
N SER A 84 -1.40 -6.13 -29.65
CA SER A 84 -2.20 -5.13 -30.36
C SER A 84 -1.36 -4.02 -31.01
N LEU A 85 -0.17 -3.73 -30.47
CA LEU A 85 0.75 -2.71 -31.02
C LEU A 85 1.58 -3.22 -32.20
N PHE A 86 1.87 -4.52 -32.25
CA PHE A 86 2.73 -5.14 -33.27
C PHE A 86 1.95 -5.89 -34.36
N GLN A 87 0.61 -5.92 -34.26
CA GLN A 87 -0.29 -6.40 -35.32
C GLN A 87 -0.82 -5.27 -36.22
N SER A 88 -0.22 -4.07 -36.16
CA SER A 88 -0.42 -2.99 -37.13
C SER A 88 0.41 -3.20 -38.39
#